data_AF-A0AAU9QP98-F1
#
_entry.id   AF-A0AAU9QP98-F1
#
_cell.length_a   1.000
_cell.length_b   1.000
_cell.length_c   1.000
_cell.angle_alpha   90.00
_cell.angle_beta   90.00
_cell.angle_gamma   90.00
#
_symmetry.space_group_name_H-M   'P 1'
#
loop_
_entity.id
_entity.type
_entity.pdbx_description
1 polymer ?
#
loop_
_entity_poly.entity_id
_entity_poly.type
_entity_poly.pdbx_seq_one_letter_code
_entity_poly.pdbx_strand_id
1 'polypeptide(L)'
;MFKKETVELFPAVSGRITDNGKPLVGIKLKRSYEFIDITDGEIHDYTTTDSEGHFSFPELTMQSLHANNPLRTNVIWQGIRIDANRNNTNKDETYLWDANSRGVTHNSYFSEMLSELNCDLANEEEIVDIYNSDFPSGVVNYTIVSICRWPVRSEIEKKKAADIEAFGELQDLEKYGNINGLI
;
A
#
# COMPACT_ATOMS: atom_id res chain seq x y z
N MET A 1 29.93 -14.76 -9.47
CA MET A 1 29.81 -13.60 -8.56
C MET A 1 28.34 -13.25 -8.50
N PHE A 2 27.69 -13.43 -7.35
CA PHE A 2 26.27 -13.06 -7.20
C PHE A 2 26.17 -11.54 -7.15
N LYS A 3 25.47 -10.94 -8.12
CA LYS A 3 25.26 -9.49 -8.19
C LYS A 3 24.05 -9.13 -7.31
N LYS A 4 24.15 -8.08 -6.51
CA LYS A 4 22.99 -7.53 -5.78
C LYS A 4 22.03 -6.90 -6.78
N GLU A 5 20.74 -7.12 -6.57
CA GLU A 5 19.67 -6.41 -7.27
C GLU A 5 19.03 -5.38 -6.36
N THR A 6 18.56 -4.29 -6.96
CA THR A 6 17.74 -3.30 -6.28
C THR A 6 16.36 -3.89 -6.08
N VAL A 7 15.89 -3.89 -4.84
CA VAL A 7 14.53 -4.23 -4.45
C VAL A 7 13.81 -2.94 -4.08
N GLU A 8 12.64 -2.73 -4.67
CA GLU A 8 11.76 -1.59 -4.48
C GLU A 8 10.77 -1.90 -3.34
N LEU A 9 11.13 -1.53 -2.11
CA LEU A 9 10.49 -2.00 -0.88
C LEU A 9 9.17 -1.32 -0.57
N PHE A 10 9.13 0.00 -0.69
CA PHE A 10 7.95 0.82 -0.40
C PHE A 10 7.95 2.01 -1.37
N PRO A 11 6.90 2.18 -2.20
CA PRO A 11 6.80 3.33 -3.09
C PRO A 11 6.94 4.66 -2.36
N ALA A 12 7.23 5.72 -3.12
CA ALA A 12 7.02 7.07 -2.60
C ALA A 12 5.56 7.23 -2.14
N VAL A 13 5.39 7.91 -1.02
CA VAL A 13 4.09 8.07 -0.38
C VAL A 13 3.78 9.56 -0.26
N SER A 14 2.57 9.95 -0.61
CA SER A 14 2.02 11.27 -0.32
C SER A 14 0.57 11.16 0.10
N GLY A 15 0.17 12.02 1.02
CA GLY A 15 -1.18 11.96 1.54
C GLY A 15 -1.51 13.12 2.45
N ARG A 16 -2.73 13.06 2.99
CA ARG A 16 -3.29 14.04 3.90
C ARG A 16 -4.09 13.35 4.98
N ILE A 17 -3.95 13.82 6.22
CA ILE A 17 -4.70 13.30 7.36
C ILE A 17 -5.60 14.39 7.93
N THR A 18 -6.87 14.04 8.08
CA THR A 18 -7.89 14.88 8.72
C THR A 18 -8.55 14.17 9.90
N ASP A 19 -9.24 14.93 10.73
CA ASP A 19 -10.18 14.43 11.74
C ASP A 19 -11.50 15.19 11.55
N ASN A 20 -12.54 14.48 11.09
CA ASN A 20 -13.82 15.08 10.71
C ASN A 20 -13.65 16.24 9.70
N GLY A 21 -12.82 16.01 8.68
CA GLY A 21 -12.49 16.94 7.59
C GLY A 21 -11.50 18.04 7.96
N LYS A 22 -11.08 18.15 9.23
CA LYS A 22 -10.13 19.17 9.68
C LYS A 22 -8.69 18.65 9.60
N PRO A 23 -7.74 19.40 9.01
CA PRO A 23 -6.33 19.03 9.00
C PRO A 23 -5.77 18.67 10.36
N LEU A 24 -5.05 17.55 10.44
CA LEU A 24 -4.26 17.20 11.61
C LEU A 24 -2.81 17.63 11.45
N VAL A 25 -2.43 18.68 12.19
CA VAL A 25 -1.11 19.34 12.07
C VAL A 25 -0.12 18.79 13.09
N GLY A 26 1.13 18.58 12.66
CA GLY A 26 2.23 18.20 13.57
C GLY A 26 2.11 16.78 14.13
N ILE A 27 1.35 15.90 13.45
CA ILE A 27 1.20 14.50 13.81
C ILE A 27 2.38 13.72 13.25
N LYS A 28 3.05 12.98 14.13
CA LYS A 28 4.15 12.10 13.75
C LYS A 28 3.58 10.80 13.20
N LEU A 29 4.04 10.43 12.02
CA LEU A 29 3.66 9.17 11.36
C LEU A 29 4.84 8.22 11.36
N LYS A 30 4.54 6.94 11.48
CA LYS A 30 5.48 5.84 11.33
C LYS A 30 5.11 5.05 10.10
N ARG A 31 6.05 4.90 9.18
CA ARG A 31 5.98 3.93 8.09
C ARG A 31 6.88 2.76 8.45
N SER A 32 6.34 1.56 8.32
CA SER A 32 6.98 0.29 8.59
C SER A 32 7.05 -0.55 7.33
N TYR A 33 8.11 -1.35 7.19
CA TYR A 33 8.16 -2.40 6.18
C TYR A 33 8.97 -3.59 6.67
N GLU A 34 8.68 -4.75 6.10
CA GLU A 34 9.46 -5.97 6.30
C GLU A 34 9.59 -6.70 4.96
N PHE A 35 10.81 -7.00 4.54
CA PHE A 35 11.01 -7.95 3.44
C PHE A 35 11.02 -9.35 4.06
N ILE A 36 9.86 -10.01 4.00
CA ILE A 36 9.58 -11.26 4.71
C ILE A 36 10.65 -12.31 4.39
N ASP A 37 11.14 -12.97 5.44
CA ASP A 37 12.25 -13.94 5.44
C ASP A 37 13.64 -13.39 5.05
N ILE A 38 13.76 -12.09 4.78
CA ILE A 38 15.01 -11.44 4.34
C ILE A 38 15.52 -10.43 5.37
N THR A 39 14.64 -9.57 5.91
CA THR A 39 15.00 -8.61 6.95
C THR A 39 14.87 -9.24 8.34
N ASP A 40 15.68 -8.77 9.30
CA ASP A 40 15.59 -9.18 10.70
C ASP A 40 14.53 -8.35 11.43
N GLY A 41 13.26 -8.57 11.05
CA GLY A 41 12.09 -7.86 11.56
C GLY A 41 11.73 -6.57 10.84
N GLU A 42 10.75 -5.86 11.40
CA GLU A 42 10.22 -4.61 10.86
C GLU A 42 11.25 -3.46 10.94
N ILE A 43 11.34 -2.71 9.85
CA ILE A 43 12.15 -1.49 9.77
C ILE A 43 11.20 -0.30 9.68
N HIS A 44 11.56 0.81 10.32
CA HIS A 44 10.71 1.99 10.42
C HIS A 44 11.40 3.27 9.99
N ASP A 45 10.65 4.17 9.36
CA ASP A 45 10.98 5.58 9.22
C ASP A 45 9.76 6.45 9.59
N TYR A 46 10.00 7.77 9.66
CA TYR A 46 9.04 8.70 10.22
C TYR A 46 8.94 9.98 9.40
N THR A 47 7.76 10.55 9.40
CA THR A 47 7.50 11.90 8.88
C THR A 47 6.55 12.63 9.82
N THR A 48 6.23 13.90 9.53
CA THR A 48 5.28 14.68 10.31
C THR A 48 4.38 15.46 9.38
N THR A 49 3.10 15.58 9.72
CA THR A 49 2.14 16.35 8.93
C THR A 49 2.40 17.85 9.02
N ASP A 50 2.21 18.56 7.91
CA ASP A 50 2.34 20.02 7.81
C ASP A 50 1.09 20.77 8.31
N SER A 51 1.04 22.09 8.08
CA SER A 51 -0.07 22.96 8.50
C SER A 51 -1.41 22.66 7.81
N GLU A 52 -1.40 21.93 6.71
CA GLU A 52 -2.60 21.53 5.96
C GLU A 52 -2.92 20.04 6.15
N GLY A 53 -2.16 19.35 7.00
CA GLY A 53 -2.31 17.93 7.30
C GLY A 53 -1.65 17.02 6.28
N HIS A 54 -0.87 17.57 5.33
CA HIS A 54 -0.18 16.77 4.32
C HIS A 54 1.07 16.13 4.89
N PHE A 55 1.43 14.98 4.34
CA PHE A 55 2.67 14.27 4.65
C PHE A 55 3.23 13.60 3.40
N SER A 56 4.51 13.29 3.44
CA SER A 56 5.16 12.47 2.42
C SER A 56 6.25 11.61 3.02
N PHE A 57 6.49 10.47 2.38
CA PHE A 57 7.68 9.66 2.56
C PHE A 57 8.38 9.42 1.23
N PRO A 58 9.73 9.44 1.18
CA PRO A 58 10.45 9.10 -0.04
C PRO A 58 10.30 7.60 -0.36
N GLU A 59 10.58 7.24 -1.61
CA GLU A 59 10.73 5.84 -2.02
C GLU A 59 11.78 5.12 -1.17
N LEU A 60 11.54 3.85 -0.86
CA LEU A 60 12.49 2.97 -0.19
C LEU A 60 12.95 1.85 -1.11
N THR A 61 14.26 1.73 -1.24
CA THR A 61 14.91 0.65 -1.98
C THR A 61 16.04 0.03 -1.16
N MET A 62 16.40 -1.22 -1.47
CA MET A 62 17.53 -1.91 -0.85
C MET A 62 18.27 -2.79 -1.85
N GLN A 63 19.57 -2.99 -1.63
CA GLN A 63 20.38 -3.93 -2.40
C GLN A 63 20.34 -5.33 -1.76
N SER A 64 19.79 -6.33 -2.46
CA SER A 64 19.67 -7.70 -1.96
C SER A 64 20.34 -8.72 -2.88
N LEU A 65 21.00 -9.72 -2.30
CA LEU A 65 21.45 -10.92 -3.02
C LEU A 65 20.34 -11.97 -3.17
N HIS A 66 19.30 -11.87 -2.34
CA HIS A 66 18.21 -12.84 -2.27
C HIS A 66 17.16 -12.66 -3.36
N ALA A 67 17.08 -11.45 -3.92
CA ALA A 67 16.14 -11.09 -4.99
C ALA A 67 16.31 -11.92 -6.27
N ASN A 68 17.50 -12.45 -6.54
CA ASN A 68 17.82 -13.15 -7.78
C ASN A 68 17.33 -14.62 -7.83
N ASN A 69 16.52 -15.07 -6.86
CA ASN A 69 16.08 -16.47 -6.81
C ASN A 69 14.67 -16.64 -7.40
N PRO A 70 14.52 -17.24 -8.60
CA PRO A 70 13.22 -17.39 -9.28
C PRO A 70 12.29 -18.41 -8.60
N LEU A 71 12.77 -19.18 -7.63
CA LEU A 71 11.97 -20.17 -6.88
C LEU A 71 11.38 -19.61 -5.58
N ARG A 72 11.59 -18.32 -5.27
CA ARG A 72 11.11 -17.69 -4.04
C ARG A 72 10.07 -16.64 -4.35
N THR A 73 8.99 -16.65 -3.56
CA THR A 73 8.01 -15.57 -3.55
C THR A 73 8.58 -14.43 -2.72
N ASN A 74 8.91 -13.31 -3.36
CA ASN A 74 9.29 -12.10 -2.64
C ASN A 74 8.00 -11.42 -2.15
N VAL A 75 7.87 -11.28 -0.83
CA VAL A 75 6.74 -10.60 -0.19
C VAL A 75 7.29 -9.49 0.68
N ILE A 76 6.75 -8.29 0.52
CA ILE A 76 7.15 -7.13 1.32
C ILE A 76 5.89 -6.59 2.00
N TRP A 77 5.87 -6.71 3.33
CA TRP A 77 4.86 -6.10 4.16
C TRP A 77 5.10 -4.60 4.26
N GLN A 78 4.03 -3.83 4.21
CA GLN A 78 4.03 -2.37 4.20
C GLN A 78 2.95 -1.85 5.16
N GLY A 79 3.36 -1.03 6.13
CA GLY A 79 2.46 -0.43 7.11
C GLY A 79 2.66 1.08 7.26
N ILE A 80 1.59 1.85 7.45
CA ILE A 80 1.66 3.27 7.85
C ILE A 80 0.63 3.53 8.95
N ARG A 81 1.07 4.17 10.03
CA ARG A 81 0.22 4.51 11.18
C ARG A 81 0.66 5.79 11.87
N ILE A 82 -0.21 6.35 12.70
CA ILE A 82 0.15 7.42 13.63
C ILE A 82 1.12 6.87 14.68
N ASP A 83 2.20 7.60 14.96
CA ASP A 83 3.13 7.26 16.03
C ASP A 83 2.56 7.71 17.39
N ALA A 84 1.86 6.76 18.02
CA ALA A 84 1.18 6.79 19.32
C ALA A 84 1.91 7.43 20.52
N ASN A 85 3.23 7.64 20.44
CA ASN A 85 4.07 8.10 21.55
C ASN A 85 3.67 9.46 22.18
N ARG A 86 2.62 10.14 21.69
CA ARG A 86 2.12 11.39 22.26
C ARG A 86 0.82 11.30 23.06
N ASN A 87 -0.06 10.31 22.88
CA ASN A 87 -1.30 10.23 23.66
C ASN A 87 -1.87 8.81 23.63
N ASN A 88 -2.05 8.25 24.82
CA ASN A 88 -2.61 6.93 25.15
C ASN A 88 -4.08 6.81 24.69
N THR A 89 -4.30 6.76 23.39
CA THR A 89 -5.62 6.59 22.77
C THR A 89 -5.62 5.27 22.02
N ASN A 90 -6.70 4.48 22.11
CA ASN A 90 -6.90 3.23 21.37
C ASN A 90 -6.82 3.35 19.83
N LYS A 91 -6.38 4.49 19.28
CA LYS A 91 -6.04 4.73 17.86
C LYS A 91 -4.63 4.26 17.49
N ASP A 92 -3.88 3.70 18.44
CA ASP A 92 -2.52 3.20 18.24
C ASP A 92 -2.42 1.98 17.30
N GLU A 93 -3.58 1.38 16.97
CA GLU A 93 -3.73 0.20 16.11
C GLU A 93 -4.35 0.51 14.72
N THR A 94 -4.74 1.75 14.44
CA THR A 94 -5.43 2.07 13.18
C THR A 94 -4.44 2.25 12.03
N TYR A 95 -4.63 1.50 10.94
CA TYR A 95 -3.77 1.60 9.77
C TYR A 95 -4.28 2.66 8.79
N LEU A 96 -3.36 3.58 8.44
CA LEU A 96 -3.50 4.38 7.22
C LEU A 96 -3.25 3.50 6.00
N TRP A 97 -2.38 2.52 6.13
CA TRP A 97 -2.09 1.52 5.11
C TRP A 97 -1.53 0.27 5.79
N ASP A 98 -2.06 -0.91 5.44
CA ASP A 98 -1.48 -2.21 5.76
C ASP A 98 -1.74 -3.16 4.59
N ALA A 99 -0.66 -3.63 3.96
CA ALA A 99 -0.73 -4.52 2.82
C ALA A 99 0.55 -5.32 2.60
N ASN A 100 0.41 -6.46 1.93
CA ASN A 100 1.54 -7.23 1.41
C ASN A 100 1.69 -7.02 -0.09
N SER A 101 2.81 -6.43 -0.51
CA SER A 101 3.20 -6.40 -1.93
C SER A 101 3.92 -7.69 -2.32
N ARG A 102 3.94 -8.00 -3.62
CA ARG A 102 4.60 -9.18 -4.18
C ARG A 102 5.59 -8.79 -5.25
N GLY A 103 6.76 -9.43 -5.23
CA GLY A 103 7.84 -9.16 -6.17
C GLY A 103 8.94 -8.27 -5.57
N VAL A 104 9.81 -7.77 -6.44
CA VAL A 104 10.95 -6.92 -6.07
C VAL A 104 10.88 -5.53 -6.71
N THR A 105 9.84 -5.29 -7.50
CA THR A 105 9.51 -4.00 -8.10
C THR A 105 8.18 -3.52 -7.53
N HIS A 106 7.97 -2.21 -7.54
CA HIS A 106 6.73 -1.61 -7.09
C HIS A 106 5.53 -2.13 -7.87
N ASN A 107 4.49 -2.47 -7.12
CA ASN A 107 3.18 -2.76 -7.67
C ASN A 107 2.53 -1.43 -8.08
N SER A 108 2.09 -1.32 -9.33
CA SER A 108 1.57 -0.06 -9.87
C SER A 108 0.26 0.39 -9.20
N TYR A 109 -0.57 -0.54 -8.72
CA TYR A 109 -1.75 -0.21 -7.91
C TYR A 109 -1.34 0.40 -6.56
N PHE A 110 -0.29 -0.13 -5.93
CA PHE A 110 0.22 0.39 -4.67
C PHE A 110 0.84 1.77 -4.89
N SER A 111 1.65 1.94 -5.94
CA SER A 111 2.23 3.26 -6.28
C SER A 111 1.16 4.32 -6.49
N GLU A 112 0.10 4.01 -7.22
CA GLU A 112 -1.04 4.90 -7.43
C GLU A 112 -1.71 5.24 -6.09
N MET A 113 -2.14 4.24 -5.33
CA MET A 113 -2.90 4.45 -4.09
C MET A 113 -2.07 5.17 -3.02
N LEU A 114 -0.78 4.81 -2.87
CA LEU A 114 0.13 5.42 -1.91
C LEU A 114 0.53 6.85 -2.28
N SER A 115 0.43 7.24 -3.56
CA SER A 115 0.65 8.62 -3.97
C SER A 115 -0.49 9.57 -3.56
N GLU A 116 -1.64 9.03 -3.17
CA GLU A 116 -2.83 9.81 -2.81
C GLU A 116 -3.54 9.25 -1.56
N LEU A 117 -2.81 9.05 -0.46
CA LEU A 117 -3.38 8.62 0.83
C LEU A 117 -4.23 9.73 1.46
N ASN A 118 -5.53 9.72 1.16
CA ASN A 118 -6.50 10.64 1.74
C ASN A 118 -7.24 9.97 2.90
N CYS A 119 -6.88 10.35 4.13
CA CYS A 119 -7.27 9.65 5.34
C CYS A 119 -8.03 10.57 6.29
N ASP A 120 -9.16 10.13 6.83
CA ASP A 120 -9.86 10.82 7.90
C ASP A 120 -9.97 9.92 9.12
N LEU A 121 -9.58 10.40 10.30
CA LEU A 121 -9.64 9.63 11.55
C LEU A 121 -11.06 9.35 12.05
N ALA A 122 -12.08 9.94 11.43
CA ALA A 122 -13.47 9.60 11.64
C ALA A 122 -13.94 8.42 10.78
N ASN A 123 -13.16 8.02 9.78
CA ASN A 123 -13.47 6.84 8.98
C ASN A 123 -13.23 5.58 9.79
N GLU A 124 -14.10 4.59 9.59
CA GLU A 124 -13.85 3.23 10.04
C GLU A 124 -12.75 2.59 9.16
N GLU A 125 -12.08 1.57 9.68
CA GLU A 125 -11.13 0.80 8.87
C GLU A 125 -11.90 -0.07 7.87
N GLU A 126 -11.47 -0.06 6.61
CA GLU A 126 -12.06 -0.86 5.54
C GLU A 126 -11.02 -1.76 4.90
N ILE A 127 -11.48 -2.92 4.41
CA ILE A 127 -10.72 -3.80 3.55
C ILE A 127 -10.99 -3.41 2.11
N VAL A 128 -9.91 -3.15 1.36
CA VAL A 128 -9.94 -2.91 -0.08
C VAL A 128 -9.18 -4.03 -0.76
N ASP A 129 -9.89 -4.86 -1.51
CA ASP A 129 -9.31 -5.92 -2.34
C ASP A 129 -9.01 -5.39 -3.75
N ILE A 130 -7.78 -5.59 -4.21
CA ILE A 130 -7.32 -5.23 -5.56
C ILE A 130 -7.00 -6.50 -6.33
N TYR A 131 -7.72 -6.71 -7.43
CA TYR A 131 -7.47 -7.84 -8.33
C TYR A 131 -6.54 -7.42 -9.46
N ASN A 132 -5.34 -8.03 -9.48
CA ASN A 132 -4.34 -7.89 -10.53
C ASN A 132 -4.36 -9.13 -11.42
N SER A 133 -4.94 -9.01 -12.61
CA SER A 133 -4.98 -10.07 -13.63
C SER A 133 -3.69 -10.28 -14.39
N ASP A 134 -2.86 -9.25 -14.46
CA ASP A 134 -1.70 -9.20 -15.35
C ASP A 134 -0.45 -9.74 -14.66
N PHE A 135 -0.61 -10.32 -13.47
CA PHE A 135 0.49 -10.88 -12.72
C PHE A 135 0.98 -12.19 -13.38
N PRO A 136 2.29 -12.40 -13.55
CA PRO A 136 2.81 -13.52 -14.36
C PRO A 136 2.35 -14.93 -13.95
N SER A 137 2.00 -15.12 -12.68
CA SER A 137 1.52 -16.41 -12.15
C SER A 137 0.00 -16.55 -12.16
N GLY A 138 -0.73 -15.67 -12.86
CA GLY A 138 -2.19 -15.59 -12.85
C GLY A 138 -2.72 -14.53 -11.87
N VAL A 139 -4.04 -14.46 -11.71
CA VAL A 139 -4.71 -13.42 -10.93
C VAL A 139 -4.22 -13.42 -9.47
N VAL A 140 -3.76 -12.26 -9.00
CA VAL A 140 -3.39 -12.02 -7.60
C VAL A 140 -4.39 -11.05 -6.98
N ASN A 141 -4.88 -11.38 -5.78
CA ASN A 141 -5.59 -10.44 -4.92
C ASN A 141 -4.61 -9.81 -3.93
N TYR A 142 -4.65 -8.48 -3.83
CA TYR A 142 -4.02 -7.73 -2.75
C TYR A 142 -5.08 -7.21 -1.80
N THR A 143 -5.01 -7.63 -0.54
CA THR A 143 -5.88 -7.13 0.52
C THR A 143 -5.18 -5.98 1.21
N ILE A 144 -5.82 -4.81 1.20
CA ILE A 144 -5.34 -3.58 1.84
C ILE A 144 -6.29 -3.25 2.99
N VAL A 145 -5.74 -3.02 4.17
CA VAL A 145 -6.50 -2.54 5.33
C VAL A 145 -6.19 -1.06 5.51
N SER A 146 -7.22 -0.20 5.54
CA SER A 146 -7.02 1.25 5.56
C SER A 146 -8.25 2.04 6.02
N ILE A 147 -8.02 3.14 6.74
CA ILE A 147 -9.02 4.22 6.94
C ILE A 147 -9.03 5.25 5.79
N CYS A 148 -8.07 5.18 4.88
CA CYS A 148 -7.96 6.07 3.74
C CYS A 148 -8.87 5.59 2.61
N ARG A 149 -9.19 6.49 1.68
CA ARG A 149 -10.20 6.25 0.65
C ARG A 149 -9.71 6.65 -0.73
N TRP A 150 -10.05 5.82 -1.72
CA TRP A 150 -9.76 6.01 -3.13
C TRP A 150 -11.04 5.81 -3.96
N PRO A 151 -11.95 6.80 -4.01
CA PRO A 151 -13.29 6.62 -4.58
C PRO A 151 -13.29 6.00 -5.98
N VAL A 152 -12.42 6.48 -6.87
CA VAL A 152 -12.30 5.97 -8.24
C VAL A 152 -11.86 4.49 -8.25
N ARG A 153 -10.79 4.16 -7.50
CA ARG A 153 -10.30 2.79 -7.39
C ARG A 153 -11.35 1.85 -6.79
N SER A 154 -12.01 2.29 -5.73
CA SER A 154 -13.07 1.51 -5.07
C SER A 154 -14.24 1.20 -6.02
N GLU A 155 -14.62 2.13 -6.91
CA GLU A 155 -15.64 1.88 -7.93
C GLU A 155 -15.19 0.84 -8.98
N ILE A 156 -13.92 0.87 -9.38
CA ILE A 156 -13.35 -0.10 -10.33
C ILE A 156 -13.37 -1.51 -9.72
N GLU A 157 -12.89 -1.67 -8.49
CA GLU A 157 -12.79 -2.98 -7.86
C GLU A 157 -14.17 -3.56 -7.52
N LYS A 158 -15.16 -2.72 -7.17
CA LYS A 158 -16.56 -3.16 -7.04
C LYS A 158 -17.13 -3.75 -8.33
N LYS A 159 -16.83 -3.13 -9.48
CA LYS A 159 -17.26 -3.64 -10.80
C LYS A 159 -16.56 -4.95 -11.14
N LYS A 160 -15.25 -5.04 -10.89
CA LYS A 160 -14.48 -6.29 -11.07
C LYS A 160 -15.04 -7.42 -10.22
N ALA A 161 -15.31 -7.17 -8.94
CA ALA A 161 -15.88 -8.17 -8.03
C ALA A 161 -17.27 -8.66 -8.50
N ALA A 162 -18.14 -7.75 -8.92
CA ALA A 162 -19.46 -8.10 -9.45
C ALA A 162 -19.37 -8.93 -10.74
N ASP A 163 -18.42 -8.62 -11.62
CA ASP A 163 -18.17 -9.40 -12.84
C ASP A 163 -17.65 -10.81 -12.50
N ILE A 164 -16.73 -10.94 -11.54
CA ILE A 164 -16.20 -12.22 -11.07
C ILE A 164 -17.33 -13.09 -10.48
N GLU A 165 -18.24 -12.50 -9.71
CA GLU A 165 -19.39 -13.19 -9.12
C GLU A 165 -20.43 -13.61 -10.18
N ALA A 166 -20.73 -12.73 -11.13
CA ALA A 166 -21.72 -13.02 -12.19
C ALA A 166 -21.24 -14.08 -13.18
N PHE A 167 -19.94 -14.15 -13.45
CA PHE A 167 -19.33 -15.08 -14.39
C PHE A 167 -18.37 -16.00 -13.66
N GLY A 168 -18.92 -16.92 -12.86
CA GLY A 168 -18.18 -17.95 -12.13
C GLY A 168 -16.99 -18.49 -12.93
N GLU A 169 -15.81 -17.99 -12.59
CA GLU A 169 -14.47 -18.38 -13.07
C GLU A 169 -14.01 -17.98 -14.48
N LEU A 170 -14.70 -17.13 -15.27
CA LEU A 170 -14.23 -16.74 -16.61
C LEU A 170 -13.85 -15.25 -16.76
N GLN A 171 -12.62 -14.99 -16.30
CA GLN A 171 -11.54 -14.26 -16.98
C GLN A 171 -11.92 -13.38 -18.18
N ASP A 172 -12.21 -12.10 -17.92
CA ASP A 172 -11.65 -11.05 -18.78
C ASP A 172 -11.45 -9.75 -17.98
N LEU A 173 -10.53 -9.82 -17.02
CA LEU A 173 -10.06 -8.65 -16.27
C LEU A 173 -9.20 -7.71 -17.15
N GLU A 174 -8.76 -8.17 -18.33
CA GLU A 174 -7.96 -7.36 -19.27
C GLU A 174 -8.71 -6.11 -19.73
N LYS A 175 -10.05 -6.14 -19.78
CA LYS A 175 -10.88 -4.98 -20.15
C LYS A 175 -10.76 -3.78 -19.21
N TYR A 176 -10.28 -3.98 -17.99
CA TYR A 176 -10.14 -2.91 -17.01
C TYR A 176 -8.82 -2.15 -17.11
N GLY A 177 -7.81 -2.72 -17.78
CA GLY A 177 -6.50 -2.10 -18.01
C GLY A 177 -5.73 -1.68 -16.74
N ASN A 178 -4.44 -1.42 -16.89
CA ASN A 178 -3.67 -0.72 -15.87
C ASN A 178 -3.90 0.80 -16.07
N ILE A 179 -4.59 1.47 -15.14
CA ILE A 179 -4.89 2.90 -15.27
C ILE A 179 -3.66 3.82 -15.17
N ASN A 180 -2.46 3.25 -15.01
CA ASN A 180 -1.19 3.96 -15.12
C ASN A 180 -0.77 4.32 -16.57
N GLY A 181 -1.64 4.09 -17.57
CA GLY A 181 -1.43 4.47 -18.97
C GLY A 181 -2.28 5.64 -19.49
N LEU A 182 -3.01 6.36 -18.61
CA LEU A 182 -3.94 7.44 -18.99
C LEU A 182 -3.59 8.81 -18.38
N ILE A 183 -2.30 9.10 -18.18
CA ILE A 183 -1.79 10.44 -17.84
C ILE A 183 -0.81 10.90 -18.91
#